data_AF-A0A934IEY6-F1
#
_entry.id   AF-A0A934IEY6-F1
#
_cell.length_a   1.000
_cell.length_b   1.000
_cell.length_c   1.000
_cell.angle_alpha   90.00
_cell.angle_beta   90.00
_cell.angle_gamma   90.00
#
_symmetry.space_group_name_H-M   'P 1'
#
loop_
_entity.id
_entity.type
_entity.pdbx_description
1 polymer ?
#
loop_
_entity_poly.entity_id
_entity_poly.type
_entity_poly.pdbx_seq_one_letter_code
_entity_poly.pdbx_strand_id
1 'polypeptide(L)'
;MRLSIALAASLLALGFTVAPAAATSGFGCYAINLPQKRALDVRAKPRGKAEIVGSYKADNQPVIAFSGKSLSRGEGSSPELVDVWKAEFQDCMPKKRPVGARFCPVTVYDGDKKVSGWITRRLVDYAECP
;
A
#
# COMPACT_ATOMS: atom_id res chain seq x y z
N MET A 1 -33.57 -28.86 49.66
CA MET A 1 -34.69 -28.63 48.73
C MET A 1 -34.38 -27.34 47.95
N ARG A 2 -34.66 -27.34 46.65
CA ARG A 2 -34.15 -26.45 45.59
C ARG A 2 -34.43 -24.96 45.82
N LEU A 3 -33.51 -24.08 45.42
CA LEU A 3 -33.87 -22.77 44.86
C LEU A 3 -32.79 -22.28 43.89
N SER A 4 -33.07 -22.47 42.60
CA SER A 4 -32.32 -21.93 41.47
C SER A 4 -32.73 -20.46 41.28
N ILE A 5 -31.77 -19.53 41.22
CA ILE A 5 -32.02 -18.13 40.88
C ILE A 5 -31.41 -17.84 39.50
N ALA A 6 -32.20 -17.14 38.71
CA ALA A 6 -32.20 -17.06 37.26
C ALA A 6 -31.02 -16.32 36.64
N LEU A 7 -30.67 -16.76 35.42
CA LEU A 7 -29.87 -16.04 34.42
C LEU A 7 -30.44 -14.64 34.16
N ALA A 8 -29.61 -13.61 34.30
CA ALA A 8 -29.83 -12.31 33.67
C ALA A 8 -28.85 -12.18 32.49
N ALA A 9 -29.38 -12.34 31.28
CA ALA A 9 -28.65 -12.17 30.03
C ALA A 9 -28.59 -10.68 29.68
N SER A 10 -27.48 -10.02 30.02
CA SER A 10 -27.20 -8.65 29.59
C SER A 10 -26.45 -8.67 28.27
N LEU A 11 -27.18 -8.54 27.16
CA LEU A 11 -26.64 -8.27 25.82
C LEU A 11 -26.07 -6.84 25.80
N LEU A 12 -24.76 -6.70 26.04
CA LEU A 12 -24.02 -5.46 25.77
C LEU A 12 -23.83 -5.35 24.24
N ALA A 13 -24.60 -4.47 23.60
CA ALA A 13 -24.41 -4.09 22.21
C ALA A 13 -23.08 -3.33 22.07
N LEU A 14 -22.03 -4.00 21.58
CA LEU A 14 -20.79 -3.35 21.15
C LEU A 14 -21.08 -2.55 19.88
N GLY A 15 -21.23 -1.23 20.04
CA GLY A 15 -21.20 -0.29 18.92
C GLY A 15 -19.81 -0.30 18.29
N PHE A 16 -19.67 -0.94 17.14
CA PHE A 16 -18.48 -0.81 16.31
C PHE A 16 -18.45 0.60 15.71
N THR A 17 -17.65 1.49 16.28
CA THR A 17 -17.26 2.73 15.61
C THR A 17 -16.29 2.37 14.49
N VAL A 18 -16.82 2.18 13.28
CA VAL A 18 -15.99 2.10 12.08
C VAL A 18 -15.39 3.49 11.87
N ALA A 19 -14.15 3.69 12.32
CA ALA A 19 -13.42 4.91 11.98
C ALA A 19 -13.34 4.98 10.44
N PRO A 20 -13.71 6.12 9.82
CA PRO A 20 -13.55 6.27 8.39
C PRO A 20 -12.08 6.07 8.06
N ALA A 21 -11.80 5.19 7.09
CA ALA A 21 -10.48 5.15 6.49
C ALA A 21 -10.25 6.53 5.87
N ALA A 22 -9.44 7.36 6.52
CA ALA A 22 -9.03 8.64 5.95
C ALA A 22 -8.29 8.33 4.65
N ALA A 23 -8.98 8.53 3.52
CA ALA A 23 -8.37 8.57 2.21
C ALA A 23 -7.37 9.74 2.25
N THR A 24 -6.10 9.42 2.47
CA THR A 24 -5.05 10.43 2.44
C THR A 24 -4.88 10.81 0.98
N SER A 25 -5.55 11.88 0.54
CA SER A 25 -5.31 12.49 -0.75
C SER A 25 -3.88 13.03 -0.82
N GLY A 26 -3.32 13.17 -2.02
CA GLY A 26 -1.98 13.71 -2.26
C GLY A 26 -0.93 12.67 -2.70
N PHE A 27 0.33 13.09 -2.82
CA PHE A 27 1.38 12.23 -3.37
C PHE A 27 1.73 11.09 -2.43
N GLY A 28 2.23 10.00 -3.02
CA GLY A 28 2.59 8.77 -2.30
C GLY A 28 1.98 7.52 -2.92
N CYS A 29 1.17 7.69 -3.97
CA CYS A 29 0.70 6.60 -4.81
C CYS A 29 1.41 6.55 -6.16
N TYR A 30 1.17 5.47 -6.88
CA TYR A 30 1.73 5.20 -8.18
C TYR A 30 0.64 4.75 -9.16
N ALA A 31 0.78 5.18 -10.40
CA ALA A 31 0.06 4.63 -11.55
C ALA A 31 0.97 3.67 -12.33
N ILE A 32 0.40 2.60 -12.90
CA ILE A 32 1.16 1.65 -13.71
C ILE A 32 1.59 2.32 -15.03
N ASN A 33 2.90 2.39 -15.28
CA ASN A 33 3.50 2.92 -16.51
C ASN A 33 3.99 1.75 -17.38
N LEU A 34 3.04 0.97 -17.89
CA LEU A 34 3.28 -0.16 -18.78
C LEU A 34 2.25 -0.15 -19.91
N PRO A 35 2.59 -0.70 -21.09
CA PRO A 35 1.59 -1.00 -22.12
C PRO A 35 0.48 -1.89 -21.55
N GLN A 36 -0.78 -1.65 -21.92
CA GLN A 36 -1.95 -2.32 -21.32
C GLN A 36 -1.90 -3.86 -21.32
N LYS A 37 -1.16 -4.46 -22.26
CA LYS A 37 -0.99 -5.93 -22.33
C LYS A 37 -0.01 -6.50 -21.29
N ARG A 38 0.74 -5.65 -20.57
CA ARG A 38 1.75 -6.06 -19.60
C ARG A 38 1.27 -5.80 -18.17
N ALA A 39 1.57 -6.75 -17.30
CA ALA A 39 1.30 -6.62 -15.88
C ALA A 39 2.53 -6.10 -15.12
N LEU A 40 2.28 -5.34 -14.06
CA LEU A 40 3.22 -4.97 -13.02
C LEU A 40 3.30 -6.10 -12.00
N ASP A 41 4.46 -6.73 -11.88
CA ASP A 41 4.72 -7.72 -10.85
C ASP A 41 5.09 -7.06 -9.52
N VAL A 42 4.37 -7.44 -8.46
CA VAL A 42 4.75 -7.19 -7.06
C VAL A 42 5.50 -8.40 -6.55
N ARG A 43 6.69 -8.19 -6.00
CA ARG A 43 7.61 -9.25 -5.59
C ARG A 43 7.78 -9.32 -4.08
N ALA A 44 8.00 -10.52 -3.55
CA ALA A 44 8.24 -10.71 -2.11
C ALA A 44 9.54 -10.06 -1.61
N LYS A 45 10.52 -9.86 -2.49
CA LYS A 45 11.86 -9.31 -2.17
C LYS A 45 12.33 -8.33 -3.26
N PRO A 46 13.23 -7.38 -2.96
CA PRO A 46 13.72 -6.36 -3.90
C PRO A 46 14.75 -6.91 -4.91
N ARG A 47 14.38 -7.93 -5.69
CA ARG A 47 15.23 -8.56 -6.71
C ARG A 47 14.41 -9.15 -7.85
N GLY A 48 14.95 -9.13 -9.06
CA GLY A 48 14.23 -9.56 -10.27
C GLY A 48 13.86 -11.05 -10.34
N LYS A 49 14.50 -11.92 -9.53
CA LYS A 49 14.19 -13.36 -9.43
C LYS A 49 13.38 -13.72 -8.16
N ALA A 50 12.87 -12.73 -7.43
CA ALA A 50 12.02 -13.01 -6.29
C ALA A 50 10.65 -13.52 -6.74
N GLU A 51 10.02 -14.33 -5.88
CA GLU A 51 8.63 -14.74 -6.00
C GLU A 51 7.71 -13.55 -6.28
N ILE A 52 6.76 -13.75 -7.18
CA ILE A 52 5.72 -12.79 -7.52
C ILE A 52 4.54 -13.07 -6.59
N VAL A 53 4.18 -12.09 -5.77
CA VAL A 53 3.08 -12.16 -4.78
C VAL A 53 1.82 -11.43 -5.25
N GLY A 54 1.91 -10.71 -6.37
CA GLY A 54 0.79 -10.08 -7.06
C GLY A 54 1.19 -9.65 -8.46
N SER A 55 0.23 -9.60 -9.39
CA SER A 55 0.46 -9.16 -10.76
C SER A 55 -0.76 -8.38 -11.24
N TYR A 56 -0.54 -7.12 -11.63
CA TYR A 56 -1.62 -6.16 -11.87
C TYR A 56 -1.49 -5.50 -13.22
N LYS A 57 -2.59 -5.37 -13.95
CA LYS A 57 -2.64 -4.64 -15.21
C LYS A 57 -3.15 -3.21 -14.99
N ALA A 58 -2.83 -2.32 -15.92
CA ALA A 58 -3.21 -0.91 -15.84
C ALA A 58 -4.73 -0.67 -15.99
N ASP A 59 -5.45 -1.56 -16.66
CA ASP A 59 -6.91 -1.51 -16.86
C ASP A 59 -7.70 -1.70 -15.56
N ASN A 60 -7.16 -2.46 -14.60
CA ASN A 60 -7.78 -2.69 -13.30
C ASN A 60 -7.58 -1.54 -12.31
N GLN A 61 -6.81 -0.50 -12.67
CA GLN A 61 -6.56 0.71 -11.86
C GLN A 61 -6.34 0.45 -10.35
N PRO A 62 -5.41 -0.44 -9.95
CA PRO A 62 -5.15 -0.67 -8.54
C PRO A 62 -4.53 0.59 -7.89
N VAL A 63 -4.82 0.80 -6.61
CA VAL A 63 -4.13 1.85 -5.84
C VAL A 63 -2.81 1.27 -5.33
N ILE A 64 -1.70 1.80 -5.85
CA ILE A 64 -0.35 1.35 -5.48
C ILE A 64 0.27 2.41 -4.57
N ALA A 65 0.18 2.21 -3.26
CA ALA A 65 0.77 3.13 -2.28
C ALA A 65 2.24 2.78 -2.00
N PHE A 66 3.12 3.77 -2.02
CA PHE A 66 4.48 3.63 -1.51
C PHE A 66 4.43 3.30 -0.01
N SER A 67 5.18 2.28 0.40
CA SER A 67 5.20 1.79 1.79
C SER A 67 6.57 1.91 2.46
N GLY A 68 7.43 2.78 1.91
CA GLY A 68 8.72 3.09 2.49
C GLY A 68 8.59 3.76 3.85
N LYS A 69 9.50 3.42 4.77
CA LYS A 69 9.49 3.92 6.15
C LYS A 69 9.87 5.39 6.24
N SER A 70 10.60 5.89 5.25
CA SER A 70 11.10 7.27 5.21
C SER A 70 10.03 8.25 4.73
N LEU A 71 8.87 7.77 4.27
CA LEU A 71 7.71 8.61 4.03
C LEU A 71 6.95 8.80 5.34
N SER A 72 7.44 9.72 6.17
CA SER A 72 6.74 10.14 7.38
C SER A 72 5.44 10.84 7.00
N ARG A 73 4.30 10.17 7.15
CA ARG A 73 2.99 10.84 7.16
C ARG A 73 2.88 11.64 8.45
N GLY A 74 3.33 12.89 8.43
CA GLY A 74 3.06 13.83 9.51
C GLY A 74 1.55 13.97 9.69
N GLU A 75 1.10 14.05 10.94
CA GLU A 75 -0.32 14.26 11.25
C GLU A 75 -0.81 15.55 10.56
N GLY A 76 -1.76 15.41 9.63
CA GLY A 76 -2.38 16.54 8.93
C GLY A 76 -1.69 17.07 7.67
N SER A 77 -0.64 16.44 7.14
CA SER A 77 -0.04 16.85 5.85
C SER A 77 0.08 15.70 4.86
N SER A 78 -0.48 15.91 3.67
CA SER A 78 -0.26 15.06 2.51
C SER A 78 1.19 15.20 2.06
N PRO A 79 1.90 14.10 1.73
CA PRO A 79 3.26 14.21 1.22
C PRO A 79 3.27 15.03 -0.06
N GLU A 80 4.27 15.90 -0.20
CA GLU A 80 4.59 16.53 -1.46
C GLU A 80 5.37 15.55 -2.35
N LEU A 81 5.36 15.79 -3.67
CA LEU A 81 6.10 14.95 -4.63
C LEU A 81 7.59 14.83 -4.27
N VAL A 82 8.19 15.92 -3.76
CA VAL A 82 9.59 15.96 -3.34
C VAL A 82 9.88 15.03 -2.15
N ASP A 83 8.91 14.82 -1.25
CA ASP A 83 9.09 13.96 -0.09
C ASP A 83 8.99 12.48 -0.47
N VAL A 84 8.08 12.15 -1.39
CA VAL A 84 8.04 10.82 -2.01
C VAL A 84 9.36 10.52 -2.70
N TRP A 85 9.88 11.46 -3.48
CA TRP A 85 11.18 11.30 -4.15
C TRP A 85 12.32 11.06 -3.16
N LYS A 86 12.43 11.87 -2.08
CA LYS A 86 13.42 11.64 -1.02
C LYS A 86 13.26 10.26 -0.38
N ALA A 87 12.04 9.85 -0.07
CA ALA A 87 11.77 8.55 0.55
C ALA A 87 12.14 7.39 -0.38
N GLU A 88 11.90 7.49 -1.69
CA GLU A 88 12.37 6.49 -2.67
C GLU A 88 13.89 6.35 -2.69
N PHE A 89 14.62 7.46 -2.60
CA PHE A 89 16.07 7.43 -2.47
C PHE A 89 16.51 6.66 -1.22
N GLN A 90 15.78 6.81 -0.11
CA GLN A 90 16.09 6.20 1.20
C GLN A 90 15.58 4.78 1.40
N ASP A 91 14.50 4.37 0.74
CA ASP A 91 13.88 3.05 0.98
C ASP A 91 14.02 2.07 -0.19
N CYS A 92 14.05 2.54 -1.44
CA CYS A 92 14.13 1.63 -2.59
C CYS A 92 15.52 0.95 -2.70
N MET A 93 15.55 -0.33 -3.07
CA MET A 93 16.76 -1.17 -3.06
C MET A 93 17.02 -1.82 -4.43
N PRO A 94 18.28 -2.16 -4.76
CA PRO A 94 19.51 -1.86 -4.04
C PRO A 94 19.99 -0.42 -4.26
N LYS A 95 20.64 0.18 -3.26
CA LYS A 95 21.12 1.59 -3.29
C LYS A 95 22.15 1.91 -4.36
N LYS A 96 22.93 0.91 -4.78
CA LYS A 96 23.97 1.05 -5.81
C LYS A 96 23.42 1.24 -7.23
N ARG A 97 22.09 1.17 -7.44
CA ARG A 97 21.45 1.37 -8.74
C ARG A 97 20.81 2.76 -8.84
N PRO A 98 20.63 3.32 -10.04
CA PRO A 98 19.78 4.51 -10.22
C PRO A 98 18.34 4.20 -9.79
N VAL A 99 17.64 5.19 -9.24
CA VAL A 99 16.31 5.00 -8.60
C VAL A 99 15.31 4.28 -9.50
N GLY A 100 15.23 4.63 -10.79
CA GLY A 100 14.33 3.95 -11.73
C GLY A 100 14.58 2.44 -11.88
N ALA A 101 15.81 1.97 -11.65
CA ALA A 101 16.17 0.55 -11.69
C ALA A 101 16.12 -0.14 -10.32
N ARG A 102 15.70 0.57 -9.27
CA ARG A 102 15.50 0.02 -7.93
C ARG A 102 14.11 -0.61 -7.81
N PHE A 103 14.00 -1.45 -6.80
CA PHE A 103 12.76 -1.97 -6.28
C PHE A 103 12.28 -1.10 -5.13
N CYS A 104 11.05 -0.61 -5.20
CA CYS A 104 10.45 0.21 -4.15
C CYS A 104 9.40 -0.61 -3.37
N PRO A 105 9.37 -0.49 -2.04
CA PRO A 105 8.37 -1.14 -1.23
C PRO A 105 7.01 -0.47 -1.49
N VAL A 106 5.99 -1.29 -1.70
CA VAL A 106 4.61 -0.82 -1.94
C VAL A 106 3.59 -1.68 -1.20
N THR A 107 2.39 -1.11 -1.08
CA THR A 107 1.16 -1.84 -0.77
C THR A 107 0.17 -1.56 -1.89
N VAL A 108 -0.32 -2.62 -2.52
CA VAL A 108 -1.33 -2.57 -3.57
C VAL A 108 -2.70 -2.89 -2.98
N TYR A 109 -3.67 -2.05 -3.30
CA TYR A 109 -5.08 -2.21 -2.97
C TYR A 109 -5.87 -2.42 -4.26
N ASP A 110 -6.61 -3.53 -4.34
CA ASP A 110 -7.43 -3.94 -5.48
C ASP A 110 -8.75 -4.48 -4.93
N GLY A 111 -9.72 -3.57 -4.78
CA GLY A 111 -10.94 -3.83 -3.99
C GLY A 111 -10.59 -4.20 -2.55
N ASP A 112 -11.05 -5.37 -2.09
CA ASP A 112 -10.78 -5.89 -0.75
C ASP A 112 -9.40 -6.55 -0.62
N LYS A 113 -8.68 -6.75 -1.73
CA LYS A 113 -7.37 -7.40 -1.71
C LYS A 113 -6.28 -6.37 -1.38
N LYS A 114 -5.45 -6.74 -0.41
CA LYS A 114 -4.27 -5.97 -0.01
C LYS A 114 -3.02 -6.84 -0.15
N VAL A 115 -2.06 -6.38 -0.95
CA VAL A 115 -0.77 -7.08 -1.17
C VAL A 115 0.38 -6.14 -0.94
N SER A 116 1.28 -6.49 -0.03
CA SER A 116 2.53 -5.76 0.18
C SER A 116 3.69 -6.47 -0.48
N GLY A 117 4.63 -5.70 -1.03
CA GLY A 117 5.82 -6.25 -1.66
C GLY A 117 6.66 -5.18 -2.32
N TRP A 118 7.34 -5.56 -3.40
CA TRP A 118 8.34 -4.72 -4.07
C TRP A 118 8.08 -4.66 -5.57
N ILE A 119 8.04 -3.45 -6.12
CA ILE A 119 7.87 -3.20 -7.56
C ILE A 119 9.12 -2.54 -8.14
N THR A 120 9.35 -2.65 -9.45
CA THR A 120 10.45 -1.92 -10.09
C THR A 120 10.00 -0.48 -10.37
N ARG A 121 10.74 0.52 -9.87
CA ARG A 121 10.31 1.93 -9.88
C ARG A 121 10.00 2.49 -11.27
N ARG A 122 10.78 2.16 -12.31
CA ARG A 122 10.54 2.65 -13.68
C ARG A 122 9.27 2.14 -14.36
N LEU A 123 8.58 1.18 -13.75
CA LEU A 123 7.34 0.60 -14.32
C LEU A 123 6.09 1.29 -13.77
N VAL A 124 6.28 2.36 -13.02
CA VAL A 124 5.23 3.18 -12.45
C VAL A 124 5.56 4.66 -12.58
N ASP A 125 4.54 5.50 -12.60
CA ASP A 125 4.65 6.96 -12.49
C ASP A 125 4.06 7.43 -11.17
N TYR A 126 4.46 8.63 -10.73
CA TYR A 126 3.86 9.25 -9.56
C TYR A 126 2.38 9.52 -9.83
N ALA A 127 1.55 9.24 -8.83
CA ALA A 127 0.14 9.57 -8.85
C ALA A 127 -0.29 10.06 -7.48
N GLU A 128 -1.36 10.84 -7.45
CA GLU A 128 -2.06 11.14 -6.21
C GLU A 128 -2.86 9.92 -5.77
N CYS A 129 -2.94 9.70 -4.46
CA CYS A 129 -3.84 8.72 -3.90
C CYS A 129 -5.29 9.24 -3.97
N PRO A 130 -6.26 8.40 -4.37
CA PRO A 130 -7.68 8.76 -4.38
C PRO A 130 -8.26 8.92 -2.96
#